data_AF-A0A2V9MY11-F1
#
_entry.id   AF-A0A2V9MY11-F1
#
_cell.length_a   1.000
_cell.length_b   1.000
_cell.length_c   1.000
_cell.angle_alpha   90.00
_cell.angle_beta   90.00
_cell.angle_gamma   90.00
#
_symmetry.space_group_name_H-M   'P 1'
#
loop_
_entity.id
_entity.type
_entity.pdbx_description
1 polymer ?
#
loop_
_entity_poly.entity_id
_entity_poly.type
_entity_poly.pdbx_seq_one_letter_code
_entity_poly.pdbx_strand_id
1 'polypeptide(L)'
;MIPGMGAVATTFVAGVEAIRKKLASPIGSLTQMGTIRLGKRTDGRSPLVKEFVPLAALPDLVFTGWDPFDDDMYTAARKAG
;
A
#
# COMPACT_ATOMS: atom_id res chain seq x y z
N MET A 1 -7.92 4.11 9.66
CA MET A 1 -7.57 5.23 10.56
C MET A 1 -6.07 5.17 10.83
N ILE A 2 -5.33 6.26 10.61
CA ILE A 2 -3.87 6.34 10.79
C ILE A 2 -3.57 7.44 11.83
N PRO A 3 -2.94 7.13 12.97
CA PRO A 3 -2.42 8.15 13.88
C PRO A 3 -1.06 8.66 13.36
N GLY A 4 -0.93 9.98 13.23
CA GLY A 4 0.22 10.64 12.62
C GLY A 4 0.09 10.67 11.10
N MET A 5 -0.39 11.79 10.57
CA MET A 5 -0.56 12.10 9.14
C MET A 5 0.70 12.76 8.54
N GLY A 6 1.88 12.37 9.03
CA GLY A 6 3.18 12.81 8.52
C GLY A 6 3.68 12.02 7.31
N ALA A 7 5.01 12.00 7.11
CA ALA A 7 5.67 11.50 5.91
C ALA A 7 5.24 10.09 5.45
N VAL A 8 5.17 9.13 6.37
CA VAL A 8 4.81 7.74 6.02
C VAL A 8 3.34 7.63 5.63
N ALA A 9 2.45 8.28 6.37
CA ALA A 9 1.01 8.22 6.13
C ALA A 9 0.63 8.89 4.80
N THR A 10 1.17 10.07 4.53
CA THR A 10 0.90 10.79 3.28
C THR A 10 1.48 10.06 2.07
N THR A 11 2.69 9.51 2.18
CA THR A 11 3.31 8.69 1.12
C THR A 11 2.50 7.42 0.86
N PHE A 12 2.03 6.75 1.91
CA PHE A 12 1.21 5.55 1.77
C PHE A 12 -0.11 5.85 1.06
N VAL A 13 -0.85 6.88 1.51
CA VAL A 13 -2.13 7.26 0.89
C VAL A 13 -1.93 7.73 -0.56
N ALA A 14 -0.94 8.60 -0.81
CA ALA A 14 -0.62 9.05 -2.16
C ALA A 14 -0.23 7.89 -3.08
N GLY A 15 0.56 6.93 -2.57
CA GLY A 15 0.95 5.72 -3.30
C GLY A 15 -0.26 4.86 -3.67
N VAL A 16 -1.17 4.59 -2.73
CA VAL A 16 -2.41 3.84 -3.01
C VAL A 16 -3.27 4.57 -4.05
N GLU A 17 -3.44 5.89 -3.92
CA GLU A 17 -4.20 6.69 -4.89
C GLU A 17 -3.57 6.70 -6.29
N ALA A 18 -2.23 6.76 -6.39
CA ALA A 18 -1.53 6.66 -7.67
C ALA A 18 -1.75 5.30 -8.34
N ILE A 19 -1.72 4.20 -7.57
CA ILE A 19 -2.00 2.85 -8.09
C ILE A 19 -3.46 2.73 -8.55
N ARG A 20 -4.42 3.25 -7.76
CA ARG A 20 -5.86 3.26 -8.12
C ARG A 20 -6.11 3.99 -9.43
N LYS A 21 -5.42 5.11 -9.65
CA LYS A 21 -5.50 5.91 -10.88
C LYS A 21 -4.65 5.35 -12.03
N LYS A 22 -4.03 4.17 -11.85
CA LYS A 22 -3.15 3.52 -12.84
C LYS A 22 -1.94 4.38 -13.25
N LEU A 23 -1.50 5.27 -12.37
CA LEU A 23 -0.33 6.13 -12.57
C LEU A 23 0.97 5.47 -12.10
N ALA A 24 0.88 4.44 -11.25
CA ALA A 24 2.03 3.74 -10.69
C ALA A 24 1.73 2.25 -10.44
N SER A 25 2.81 1.46 -10.37
CA SER A 25 2.78 0.06 -9.93
C SER A 25 3.12 -0.03 -8.43
N PRO A 26 2.59 -1.03 -7.68
CA PRO A 26 2.81 -1.20 -6.24
C PRO A 26 4.21 -1.79 -5.90
N ILE A 27 5.26 -1.18 -6.43
CA ILE A 27 6.65 -1.65 -6.29
C ILE A 27 7.06 -1.69 -4.81
N GLY A 28 7.69 -2.78 -4.41
CA GLY A 28 8.11 -3.03 -3.02
C GLY A 28 7.00 -3.58 -2.12
N SER A 29 5.75 -3.65 -2.58
CA SER A 29 4.66 -4.24 -1.79
C SER A 29 4.67 -5.77 -1.86
N LEU A 30 4.97 -6.42 -0.73
CA LEU A 30 4.96 -7.87 -0.61
C LEU A 30 3.59 -8.48 -0.92
N THR A 31 2.51 -7.88 -0.45
CA THR A 31 1.17 -8.43 -0.67
C THR A 31 0.69 -8.27 -2.11
N GLN A 32 1.13 -7.20 -2.80
CA GLN A 32 0.66 -6.89 -4.15
C GLN A 32 1.53 -7.48 -5.27
N MET A 33 2.83 -7.70 -5.02
CA MET A 33 3.82 -8.17 -6.01
C MET A 33 4.63 -9.39 -5.57
N GLY A 34 4.57 -9.78 -4.29
CA GLY A 34 5.28 -10.95 -3.79
C GLY A 34 4.61 -12.26 -4.19
N THR A 35 5.39 -13.34 -4.16
CA THR A 35 4.93 -14.71 -4.41
C THR A 35 5.06 -15.58 -3.16
N ILE A 36 4.17 -16.56 -2.99
CA ILE A 36 4.26 -17.57 -1.94
C ILE A 36 4.61 -18.93 -2.53
N ARG A 37 5.68 -19.58 -2.04
CA ARG A 37 6.07 -20.91 -2.50
C ARG A 37 5.21 -21.98 -1.84
N LEU A 38 4.65 -22.88 -2.65
CA LEU A 38 3.80 -23.98 -2.19
C LEU A 38 4.43 -25.33 -2.52
N GLY A 39 4.47 -26.23 -1.53
CA GLY A 39 5.02 -27.58 -1.69
C GLY A 39 6.55 -27.65 -1.70
N LYS A 40 7.09 -28.66 -2.38
CA LYS A 40 8.54 -28.89 -2.45
C LYS A 40 9.18 -27.87 -3.37
N ARG A 41 10.47 -27.58 -3.15
CA ARG A 41 11.24 -26.63 -3.99
C ARG A 41 11.27 -27.02 -5.48
N THR A 42 11.12 -28.30 -5.79
CA THR A 42 11.10 -28.85 -7.15
C THR A 42 9.77 -28.67 -7.88
N ASP A 43 8.69 -28.31 -7.17
CA ASP A 43 7.33 -28.28 -7.74
C ASP A 43 7.08 -27.01 -8.58
N GLY A 44 7.94 -25.98 -8.48
CA GLY A 44 7.80 -24.74 -9.27
C GLY A 44 6.56 -23.90 -8.97
N ARG A 45 5.83 -24.18 -7.89
CA ARG A 45 4.57 -23.48 -7.54
C ARG A 45 4.82 -22.25 -6.67
N SER A 46 4.77 -21.07 -7.29
CA SER A 46 4.96 -19.78 -6.61
C SER A 46 3.95 -18.72 -7.10
N PRO A 47 2.63 -18.87 -6.85
CA PRO A 47 1.63 -17.86 -7.22
C PRO A 47 1.86 -16.53 -6.48
N LEU A 48 1.26 -15.44 -7.00
CA LEU A 48 1.22 -14.16 -6.30
C LEU A 48 0.45 -14.29 -4.98
N VAL A 49 0.90 -13.61 -3.93
CA VAL A 49 0.26 -13.64 -2.62
C VAL A 49 -1.22 -13.23 -2.73
N LYS A 50 -1.52 -12.13 -3.42
CA LYS A 50 -2.89 -11.64 -3.64
C LYS A 50 -3.79 -12.56 -4.48
N GLU A 51 -3.22 -13.50 -5.24
CA GLU A 51 -3.99 -14.46 -6.03
C GLU A 51 -4.26 -15.75 -5.25
N PHE A 52 -3.51 -15.97 -4.16
CA PHE A 52 -3.59 -17.19 -3.37
C PHE A 52 -4.46 -17.04 -2.11
N VAL A 53 -4.45 -15.86 -1.47
CA VAL A 53 -5.22 -15.58 -0.25
C VAL A 53 -6.25 -14.47 -0.46
N PRO A 54 -7.41 -14.51 0.23
CA PRO A 54 -8.43 -13.46 0.13
C PRO A 54 -7.96 -12.20 0.87
N LEU A 55 -7.35 -11.27 0.13
CA LEU A 55 -6.96 -9.96 0.63
C LEU A 55 -7.93 -8.89 0.14
N ALA A 56 -8.17 -7.87 0.97
CA ALA A 56 -8.86 -6.67 0.52
C ALA A 56 -8.09 -6.02 -0.63
N ALA A 57 -8.80 -5.57 -1.66
CA ALA A 57 -8.16 -4.91 -2.79
C ALA A 57 -7.76 -3.48 -2.40
N LEU A 58 -6.74 -2.93 -3.06
CA LEU A 58 -6.33 -1.55 -2.83
C LEU A 58 -7.48 -0.53 -2.98
N PRO A 59 -8.45 -0.68 -3.91
CA PRO A 59 -9.63 0.18 -4.00
C PRO A 59 -10.57 0.14 -2.79
N ASP A 60 -10.53 -0.92 -1.99
CA ASP A 60 -11.44 -1.09 -0.84
C ASP A 60 -10.96 -0.33 0.40
N LEU A 61 -9.71 0.18 0.39
CA LEU A 61 -9.13 0.91 1.51
C LEU A 61 -9.76 2.30 1.68
N VAL A 62 -10.34 2.59 2.84
CA VAL A 62 -10.82 3.94 3.18
C VAL A 62 -9.88 4.58 4.19
N PHE A 63 -9.32 5.72 3.82
CA PHE A 63 -8.35 6.43 4.64
C PHE A 63 -9.03 7.51 5.48
N THR A 64 -8.63 7.56 6.74
CA THR A 64 -8.91 8.60 7.71
C THR A 64 -7.75 8.61 8.71
N GLY A 65 -7.59 9.65 9.49
CA GLY A 65 -6.52 9.74 10.46
C GLY A 65 -6.63 10.93 11.37
N TRP A 66 -5.62 11.07 12.21
CA TRP A 66 -5.48 12.16 13.17
C TRP A 66 -4.02 12.56 13.28
N ASP A 67 -3.77 13.85 13.42
CA ASP A 67 -2.45 14.42 13.66
C ASP A 67 -2.59 15.64 14.59
N PRO A 68 -1.64 15.89 15.51
CA PRO A 68 -1.63 17.12 16.31
C PRO A 68 -1.35 18.40 15.49
N PHE A 69 -0.85 18.28 14.25
CA PHE A 69 -0.63 19.42 13.36
C PHE A 69 -1.86 19.68 12.48
N ASP A 70 -2.15 20.96 12.24
CA ASP A 70 -3.29 21.40 11.43
C ASP A 70 -3.08 21.29 9.91
N ASP A 71 -1.98 20.65 9.47
CA ASP A 71 -1.67 20.48 8.06
C ASP A 71 -2.68 19.55 7.37
N ASP A 72 -3.13 19.93 6.17
CA ASP A 72 -3.79 18.97 5.29
C ASP A 72 -2.78 17.93 4.72
N MET A 73 -3.30 16.82 4.20
CA MET A 73 -2.45 15.73 3.69
C MET A 73 -1.55 16.15 2.52
N TYR A 74 -1.98 17.13 1.71
CA TYR A 74 -1.16 17.61 0.60
C TYR A 74 0.04 18.40 1.13
N THR A 75 -0.20 19.32 2.06
CA THR A 75 0.82 20.14 2.72
C THR A 75 1.80 19.26 3.48
N ALA A 76 1.31 18.29 4.26
CA ALA A 76 2.14 17.32 4.96
C ALA A 76 2.97 16.46 3.99
N ALA A 77 2.42 16.05 2.84
CA ALA A 77 3.18 15.34 1.80
C ALA A 77 4.29 16.20 1.18
N ARG A 78 4.03 17.50 0.97
CA ARG A 78 5.01 18.44 0.42
C ARG A 78 6.16 18.71 1.39
N LYS A 79 5.92 18.61 2.71
CA LYS A 79 6.95 18.73 3.76
C LYS A 79 7.78 17.46 3.97
N ALA A 80 7.29 16.30 3.52
CA ALA A 80 7.87 14.98 3.79
C ALA A 80 9.14 14.64 3.00
N GLY A 81 9.87 15.63 2.48
CA GLY A 81 11.05 15.49 1.62
C GLY A 81 12.34 15.90 2.29
#